data_AF-A0A2N2MRQ5-F1
#
_entry.id   AF-A0A2N2MRQ5-F1
#
_cell.length_a   1.000
_cell.length_b   1.000
_cell.length_c   1.000
_cell.angle_alpha   90.00
_cell.angle_beta   90.00
_cell.angle_gamma   90.00
#
_symmetry.space_group_name_H-M   'P 1'
#
loop_
_entity.id
_entity.type
_entity.pdbx_description
1 polymer ?
#
loop_
_entity_poly.entity_id
_entity_poly.type
_entity_poly.pdbx_seq_one_letter_code
_entity_poly.pdbx_strand_id
1 'polypeptide(L)'
;MAGAKNITAKGASKYYYERDPILNADGQQQNTSWHGCLCESLGLKEGDKIISKDFQSLCAGKNLADEQIIKTTYADQETKRTEHRAGLDLVLSDPKSVSHARLVLDDRRIDDIRDKAYEGFINELQDRIYYRETTDGITKSVKAINGGLIARFQHSTSRENDPQSHDHNIILNIVERNDGNGYRALDNSRIIADQRY
;
A
#
# COMPACT_ATOMS: atom_id res chain seq x y z
N MET A 1 13.70 9.09 -0.98
CA MET A 1 12.72 10.11 -0.51
C MET A 1 11.37 9.44 -0.47
N ALA A 2 10.61 9.59 0.62
CA ALA A 2 9.26 9.05 0.74
C ALA A 2 8.24 10.14 0.41
N GLY A 3 7.37 9.91 -0.58
CA GLY A 3 6.23 10.78 -0.87
C GLY A 3 4.93 10.04 -0.59
N ALA A 4 3.94 10.68 0.07
CA ALA A 4 2.62 10.07 0.25
C ALA A 4 1.53 10.74 -0.57
N LYS A 5 0.63 9.93 -1.13
CA LYS A 5 -0.51 10.40 -1.90
C LYS A 5 -1.74 9.53 -1.65
N ASN A 6 -2.88 10.18 -1.37
CA ASN A 6 -4.16 9.46 -1.31
C ASN A 6 -4.51 8.91 -2.68
N ILE A 7 -5.02 7.67 -2.72
CA ILE A 7 -5.36 7.01 -3.97
C ILE A 7 -6.80 6.48 -3.98
N THR A 8 -7.47 6.66 -5.11
CA THR A 8 -8.79 6.07 -5.39
C THR A 8 -8.63 4.64 -5.89
N ALA A 9 -9.67 3.81 -5.83
CA ALA A 9 -9.62 2.45 -6.37
C ALA A 9 -9.18 2.42 -7.84
N LYS A 10 -9.73 3.34 -8.66
CA LYS A 10 -9.35 3.49 -10.06
C LYS A 10 -7.88 3.89 -10.25
N GLY A 11 -7.35 4.73 -9.35
CA GLY A 11 -5.94 5.08 -9.35
C GLY A 11 -5.06 3.89 -9.01
N ALA A 12 -5.42 3.15 -7.97
CA ALA A 12 -4.66 2.00 -7.47
C ALA A 12 -4.57 0.88 -8.51
N SER A 13 -5.68 0.60 -9.21
CA SER A 13 -5.71 -0.40 -10.30
C SER A 13 -4.68 -0.13 -11.39
N LYS A 14 -4.28 1.13 -11.65
CA LYS A 14 -3.27 1.43 -12.68
C LYS A 14 -1.93 0.80 -12.37
N TYR A 15 -1.48 0.84 -11.10
CA TYR A 15 -0.20 0.26 -10.70
C TYR A 15 -0.13 -1.24 -10.99
N TYR A 16 -1.22 -1.97 -10.78
CA TYR A 16 -1.27 -3.39 -11.12
C TYR A 16 -1.12 -3.65 -12.63
N TYR A 17 -1.64 -2.77 -13.48
CA TYR A 17 -1.60 -2.96 -14.94
C TYR A 17 -0.41 -2.27 -15.62
N GLU A 18 0.39 -1.50 -14.88
CA GLU A 18 1.60 -0.89 -15.39
C GLU A 18 2.64 -1.98 -15.71
N ARG A 19 3.17 -1.91 -16.94
CA ARG A 19 4.25 -2.79 -17.36
C ARG A 19 5.56 -2.12 -17.03
N ASP A 20 6.35 -2.79 -16.22
CA ASP A 20 7.72 -2.39 -15.95
C ASP A 20 8.66 -3.05 -16.97
N PRO A 21 9.52 -2.31 -17.67
CA PRO A 21 10.35 -2.87 -18.74
C PRO A 21 11.43 -3.85 -18.28
N ILE A 22 11.81 -3.81 -16.99
CA ILE A 22 12.91 -4.64 -16.44
C ILE A 22 12.36 -5.66 -15.45
N LEU A 23 11.55 -5.22 -14.48
CA LEU A 23 11.07 -6.04 -13.37
C LEU A 23 9.76 -6.78 -13.69
N ASN A 24 9.06 -6.40 -14.76
CA ASN A 24 7.78 -7.00 -15.17
C ASN A 24 7.65 -7.09 -16.70
N ALA A 25 8.76 -7.39 -17.38
CA ALA A 25 8.80 -7.44 -18.84
C ALA A 25 7.80 -8.47 -19.41
N ASP A 26 7.64 -9.60 -18.72
CA ASP A 26 6.72 -10.69 -19.07
C ASP A 26 5.25 -10.38 -18.76
N GLY A 27 4.97 -9.29 -18.04
CA GLY A 27 3.63 -8.89 -17.60
C GLY A 27 3.01 -9.82 -16.55
N GLN A 28 3.79 -10.73 -15.95
CA GLN A 28 3.30 -11.71 -14.98
C GLN A 28 3.23 -11.16 -13.54
N GLN A 29 3.53 -9.88 -13.36
CA GLN A 29 3.47 -9.13 -12.10
C GLN A 29 4.36 -9.70 -11.00
N GLN A 30 5.52 -10.28 -11.38
CA GLN A 30 6.47 -10.87 -10.43
C GLN A 30 7.10 -9.83 -9.48
N ASN A 31 7.01 -8.55 -9.85
CA ASN A 31 7.46 -7.37 -9.10
C ASN A 31 6.44 -6.87 -8.07
N THR A 32 5.43 -7.67 -7.73
CA THR A 32 4.36 -7.29 -6.79
C THR A 32 4.30 -8.25 -5.61
N SER A 33 3.97 -7.74 -4.43
CA SER A 33 3.83 -8.57 -3.23
C SER A 33 2.94 -7.94 -2.17
N TRP A 34 2.28 -8.80 -1.37
CA TRP A 34 1.55 -8.41 -0.17
C TRP A 34 2.47 -8.34 1.05
N HIS A 35 2.26 -7.35 1.92
CA HIS A 35 3.03 -7.13 3.14
C HIS A 35 2.14 -6.67 4.29
N GLY A 36 2.60 -6.92 5.51
CA GLY A 36 2.00 -6.42 6.74
C GLY A 36 1.12 -7.44 7.46
N CYS A 37 0.88 -7.17 8.74
CA CYS A 37 0.28 -8.12 9.68
C CYS A 37 -1.17 -8.49 9.34
N LEU A 38 -1.86 -7.66 8.56
CA LEU A 38 -3.24 -7.90 8.14
C LEU A 38 -3.37 -8.90 6.98
N CYS A 39 -2.27 -9.41 6.42
CA CYS A 39 -2.34 -10.42 5.36
C CYS A 39 -3.11 -11.67 5.82
N GLU A 40 -2.68 -12.26 6.94
CA GLU A 40 -3.22 -13.55 7.41
C GLU A 40 -4.70 -13.46 7.75
N SER A 41 -5.15 -12.39 8.42
CA SER A 41 -6.56 -12.21 8.79
C SER A 41 -7.48 -12.01 7.59
N LEU A 42 -6.93 -11.54 6.46
CA LEU A 42 -7.66 -11.40 5.20
C LEU A 42 -7.51 -12.62 4.28
N GLY A 43 -6.82 -13.68 4.71
CA GLY A 43 -6.60 -14.88 3.91
C GLY A 43 -5.54 -14.71 2.82
N LEU A 44 -4.69 -13.70 2.95
CA LEU A 44 -3.50 -13.48 2.14
C LEU A 44 -2.27 -14.01 2.87
N LYS A 45 -1.18 -14.16 2.13
CA LYS A 45 0.11 -14.55 2.70
C LYS A 45 1.13 -13.46 2.40
N GLU A 46 1.93 -13.10 3.41
CA GLU A 46 3.00 -12.13 3.26
C GLU A 46 4.05 -12.62 2.25
N GLY A 47 4.49 -11.71 1.37
CA GLY A 47 5.39 -11.99 0.26
C GLY A 47 4.72 -12.56 -0.98
N ASP A 48 3.47 -13.06 -0.90
CA ASP A 48 2.81 -13.63 -2.06
C ASP A 48 2.48 -12.55 -3.10
N LYS A 49 2.58 -12.95 -4.37
CA LYS A 49 2.29 -12.12 -5.52
C LYS A 49 0.85 -11.60 -5.47
N ILE A 50 0.66 -10.35 -5.87
CA ILE A 50 -0.67 -9.75 -5.93
C ILE A 50 -1.48 -10.36 -7.08
N ILE A 51 -2.73 -10.73 -6.80
CA ILE A 51 -3.71 -11.13 -7.79
C ILE A 51 -4.64 -9.94 -8.08
N SER A 52 -4.84 -9.63 -9.37
CA SER A 52 -5.65 -8.49 -9.83
C SER A 52 -7.01 -8.38 -9.15
N LYS A 53 -7.72 -9.52 -9.06
CA LYS A 53 -9.07 -9.58 -8.50
C LYS A 53 -9.06 -9.18 -7.03
N ASP A 54 -8.20 -9.82 -6.25
CA ASP A 54 -8.09 -9.61 -4.80
C ASP A 54 -7.72 -8.16 -4.50
N PHE A 55 -6.73 -7.62 -5.22
CA PHE A 55 -6.33 -6.23 -5.09
C PHE A 55 -7.45 -5.24 -5.41
N GLN A 56 -8.24 -5.49 -6.45
CA GLN A 56 -9.38 -4.63 -6.81
C GLN A 56 -10.49 -4.68 -5.76
N SER A 57 -10.84 -5.87 -5.26
CA SER A 57 -11.83 -6.01 -4.19
C SER A 57 -11.38 -5.28 -2.92
N LEU A 58 -10.13 -5.45 -2.51
CA LEU A 58 -9.57 -4.76 -1.34
C LEU A 58 -9.51 -3.23 -1.54
N CYS A 59 -9.13 -2.75 -2.72
CA CYS A 59 -9.16 -1.31 -3.04
C CYS A 59 -10.58 -0.73 -3.00
N ALA A 60 -11.61 -1.54 -3.28
CA ALA A 60 -13.01 -1.15 -3.17
C ALA A 60 -13.55 -1.22 -1.72
N GLY A 61 -12.73 -1.63 -0.75
CA GLY A 61 -13.14 -1.80 0.65
C GLY A 61 -13.93 -3.07 0.89
N LYS A 62 -13.70 -4.11 0.07
CA LYS A 62 -14.31 -5.43 0.17
C LYS A 62 -13.27 -6.48 0.62
N ASN A 63 -13.74 -7.60 1.17
CA ASN A 63 -12.89 -8.76 1.44
C ASN A 63 -12.68 -9.63 0.18
N LEU A 64 -11.93 -10.73 0.30
CA LEU A 64 -11.66 -11.66 -0.82
C LEU A 64 -12.91 -12.41 -1.31
N ALA A 65 -13.97 -12.48 -0.50
CA ALA A 65 -15.29 -13.00 -0.89
C ALA A 65 -16.17 -11.93 -1.59
N ASP A 66 -15.62 -10.74 -1.84
CA ASP A 66 -16.29 -9.59 -2.44
C ASP A 66 -17.41 -8.96 -1.57
N GLU A 67 -17.38 -9.22 -0.26
CA GLU A 67 -18.30 -8.63 0.71
C GLU A 67 -17.79 -7.26 1.17
N GLN A 68 -18.68 -6.28 1.27
CA GLN A 68 -18.32 -4.92 1.70
C GLN A 68 -17.98 -4.90 3.21
N ILE A 69 -16.73 -4.58 3.55
CA ILE A 69 -16.24 -4.56 4.94
C ILE A 69 -15.94 -3.14 5.45
N ILE A 70 -15.72 -2.18 4.54
CA ILE A 70 -15.58 -0.76 4.87
C ILE A 70 -16.83 -0.01 4.45
N LYS A 71 -17.35 0.84 5.34
CA LYS A 71 -18.48 1.71 4.99
C LYS A 71 -18.07 2.68 3.88
N THR A 72 -18.85 2.74 2.82
CA THR A 72 -18.70 3.71 1.72
C THR A 72 -19.27 5.06 2.15
N THR A 73 -18.57 5.78 3.02
CA THR A 73 -19.12 6.99 3.65
C THR A 73 -18.47 8.26 3.13
N TYR A 74 -18.72 8.60 1.86
CA TYR A 74 -18.73 9.99 1.40
C TYR A 74 -19.72 10.11 0.26
N ALA A 75 -21.00 10.38 0.55
CA ALA A 75 -21.79 11.13 -0.41
C ALA A 75 -21.29 12.56 -0.29
N ASP A 76 -20.33 12.94 -1.13
CA ASP A 76 -20.14 14.36 -1.44
C ASP A 76 -21.52 14.89 -1.87
N GLN A 77 -22.09 15.82 -1.09
CA GLN A 77 -23.44 16.33 -1.35
C GLN A 77 -23.53 17.11 -2.68
N GLU A 78 -22.39 17.54 -3.21
CA GLU A 78 -22.26 18.28 -4.46
C GLU A 78 -22.03 17.33 -5.65
N THR A 79 -21.20 16.28 -5.49
CA THR A 79 -20.87 15.37 -6.60
C THR A 79 -21.60 14.02 -6.60
N LYS A 80 -22.34 13.67 -5.52
CA LYS A 80 -23.00 12.37 -5.29
C LYS A 80 -22.08 11.15 -5.45
N ARG A 81 -20.76 11.32 -5.47
CA ARG A 81 -19.81 10.22 -5.66
C ARG A 81 -19.41 9.60 -4.34
N THR A 82 -19.98 8.43 -4.06
CA THR A 82 -19.50 7.48 -3.04
C THR A 82 -18.24 6.76 -3.52
N GLU A 83 -17.15 7.49 -3.74
CA GLU A 83 -15.86 6.86 -4.03
C GLU A 83 -15.13 6.52 -2.73
N HIS A 84 -15.06 5.22 -2.41
CA HIS A 84 -14.16 4.71 -1.39
C HIS A 84 -12.72 5.07 -1.76
N ARG A 85 -12.01 5.72 -0.83
CA ARG A 85 -10.57 5.90 -0.94
C ARG A 85 -9.91 4.52 -0.78
N ALA A 86 -9.15 4.08 -1.77
CA ALA A 86 -8.50 2.76 -1.73
C ALA A 86 -7.37 2.69 -0.72
N GLY A 87 -6.63 3.78 -0.52
CA GLY A 87 -5.49 3.76 0.40
C GLY A 87 -4.63 5.01 0.39
N LEU A 88 -3.43 4.85 0.92
CA LEU A 88 -2.32 5.80 0.84
C LEU A 88 -1.17 5.15 0.08
N ASP A 89 -0.72 5.76 -1.01
CA ASP A 89 0.49 5.34 -1.71
C ASP A 89 1.71 6.03 -1.08
N LEU A 90 2.67 5.24 -0.60
CA LEU A 90 4.00 5.68 -0.16
C LEU A 90 5.06 5.22 -1.18
N VAL A 91 5.73 6.18 -1.82
CA VAL A 91 6.75 5.87 -2.83
C VAL A 91 8.14 5.88 -2.19
N LEU A 92 8.86 4.76 -2.23
CA LEU A 92 10.25 4.66 -1.81
C LEU A 92 11.15 4.65 -3.04
N SER A 93 11.88 5.75 -3.27
CA SER A 93 12.83 5.84 -4.40
C SER A 93 14.28 5.70 -3.94
N ASP A 94 15.02 4.84 -4.64
CA ASP A 94 16.47 4.72 -4.48
C ASP A 94 17.19 5.99 -4.94
N PRO A 95 18.35 6.30 -4.35
CA PRO A 95 19.28 7.25 -4.95
C PRO A 95 19.61 6.84 -6.40
N LYS A 96 19.83 7.84 -7.26
CA LYS A 96 20.07 7.61 -8.69
C LYS A 96 21.27 6.70 -8.96
N SER A 97 22.35 6.85 -8.19
CA SER A 97 23.54 5.99 -8.29
C SER A 97 23.25 4.53 -7.95
N VAL A 98 22.43 4.29 -6.92
CA VAL A 98 21.99 2.94 -6.51
C VAL A 98 21.10 2.33 -7.59
N SER A 99 20.15 3.10 -8.13
CA SER A 99 19.31 2.66 -9.25
C SER A 99 20.16 2.24 -10.46
N HIS A 100 21.19 3.02 -10.80
CA HIS A 100 22.08 2.71 -11.90
C HIS A 100 22.92 1.45 -11.64
N ALA A 101 23.49 1.31 -10.44
CA ALA A 101 24.26 0.12 -10.08
C ALA A 101 23.41 -1.15 -10.13
N ARG A 102 22.18 -1.08 -9.61
CA ARG A 102 21.25 -2.20 -9.58
C ARG A 102 20.77 -2.60 -10.98
N LEU A 103 20.25 -1.64 -11.75
CA LEU A 103 19.49 -1.92 -12.97
C LEU A 103 20.36 -1.94 -14.24
N VAL A 104 21.46 -1.18 -14.27
CA VAL A 104 22.33 -1.05 -15.45
C VAL A 104 23.59 -1.88 -15.30
N LEU A 105 24.21 -1.87 -14.12
CA LEU A 105 25.41 -2.67 -13.84
C LEU A 105 25.10 -4.07 -13.30
N ASP A 106 23.81 -4.41 -13.15
CA ASP A 106 23.32 -5.70 -12.66
C ASP A 106 23.89 -6.12 -11.29
N ASP A 107 24.15 -5.15 -10.40
CA ASP A 107 24.69 -5.42 -9.06
C ASP A 107 23.59 -5.95 -8.13
N ARG A 108 23.35 -7.27 -8.20
CA ARG A 108 22.31 -7.99 -7.44
C ARG A 108 22.47 -7.97 -5.93
N ARG A 109 23.66 -7.61 -5.42
CA ARG A 109 23.86 -7.43 -3.96
C ARG A 109 22.98 -6.32 -3.39
N ILE A 110 22.54 -5.38 -4.25
CA ILE A 110 21.62 -4.31 -3.88
C ILE A 110 20.21 -4.84 -3.58
N ASP A 111 19.79 -5.95 -4.20
CA ASP A 111 18.47 -6.53 -3.95
C ASP A 111 18.35 -6.98 -2.47
N ASP A 112 19.34 -7.73 -1.95
CA ASP A 112 19.37 -8.16 -0.54
C ASP A 112 19.36 -6.98 0.45
N ILE A 113 20.07 -5.89 0.12
CA ILE A 113 20.12 -4.68 0.96
C ILE A 113 18.76 -3.99 0.94
N ARG A 114 18.14 -3.88 -0.23
CA ARG A 114 16.81 -3.29 -0.39
C ARG A 114 15.76 -4.08 0.37
N ASP A 115 15.79 -5.41 0.32
CA ASP A 115 14.83 -6.23 1.03
C ASP A 115 14.96 -6.09 2.55
N LYS A 116 16.19 -6.07 3.09
CA LYS A 116 16.41 -5.77 4.52
C LYS A 116 15.94 -4.38 4.93
N ALA A 117 16.21 -3.36 4.10
CA ALA A 117 15.73 -2.01 4.34
C ALA A 117 14.20 -1.95 4.29
N TYR A 118 13.59 -2.72 3.39
CA TYR A 118 12.15 -2.81 3.22
C TYR A 118 11.47 -3.49 4.40
N GLU A 119 12.04 -4.56 4.95
CA GLU A 119 11.57 -5.20 6.19
C GLU A 119 11.52 -4.20 7.36
N GLY A 120 12.60 -3.42 7.54
CA GLY A 120 12.65 -2.37 8.56
C GLY A 120 11.57 -1.30 8.34
N PHE A 121 11.37 -0.88 7.09
CA PHE A 121 10.31 0.06 6.72
C PHE A 121 8.90 -0.49 7.03
N ILE A 122 8.61 -1.74 6.67
CA ILE A 122 7.32 -2.37 6.93
C ILE A 122 7.07 -2.45 8.44
N ASN A 123 8.05 -2.86 9.24
CA ASN A 123 7.91 -2.93 10.69
C ASN A 123 7.54 -1.57 11.31
N GLU A 124 8.26 -0.50 10.94
CA GLU A 124 7.96 0.87 11.39
C GLU A 124 6.59 1.36 10.91
N LEU A 125 6.20 0.98 9.69
CA LEU A 125 4.93 1.37 9.11
C LEU A 125 3.74 0.68 9.80
N GLN A 126 3.86 -0.61 10.12
CA GLN A 126 2.84 -1.37 10.85
C GLN A 126 2.53 -0.72 12.21
N ASP A 127 3.54 -0.18 12.89
CA ASP A 127 3.38 0.53 14.16
C ASP A 127 2.70 1.91 14.04
N ARG A 128 2.55 2.41 12.81
CA ARG A 128 1.93 3.69 12.47
C ARG A 128 0.54 3.55 11.86
N ILE A 129 -0.07 2.37 11.95
CA ILE A 129 -1.44 2.14 11.50
C ILE A 129 -2.45 2.50 12.60
N TYR A 130 -3.35 3.42 12.27
CA TYR A 130 -4.39 3.92 13.16
C TYR A 130 -5.75 3.90 12.45
N TYR A 131 -6.82 3.82 13.23
CA TYR A 131 -8.19 4.05 12.77
C TYR A 131 -8.89 5.04 13.70
N ARG A 132 -10.05 5.57 13.27
CA ARG A 132 -10.87 6.45 14.11
C ARG A 132 -12.02 5.68 14.75
N GLU A 133 -12.25 5.95 16.02
CA GLU A 133 -13.36 5.41 16.79
C GLU A 133 -14.09 6.55 17.52
N THR A 134 -15.42 6.48 17.51
CA THR A 134 -16.27 7.46 18.20
C THR A 134 -17.05 6.74 19.30
N THR A 135 -16.85 7.17 20.54
CA THR A 135 -17.53 6.66 21.72
C THR A 135 -18.05 7.87 22.50
N ASP A 136 -19.33 7.84 22.89
CA ASP A 136 -19.99 8.94 23.62
C ASP A 136 -19.80 10.33 22.96
N GLY A 137 -19.85 10.37 21.63
CA GLY A 137 -19.69 11.59 20.83
C GLY A 137 -18.23 12.08 20.67
N ILE A 138 -17.26 11.44 21.32
CA ILE A 138 -15.85 11.81 21.24
C ILE A 138 -15.14 10.90 20.23
N THR A 139 -14.54 11.49 19.20
CA THR A 139 -13.76 10.76 18.20
C THR A 139 -12.28 10.77 18.56
N LYS A 140 -11.66 9.59 18.62
CA LYS A 140 -10.23 9.41 18.90
C LYS A 140 -9.56 8.57 17.81
N SER A 141 -8.26 8.79 17.60
CA SER A 141 -7.42 7.90 16.81
C SER A 141 -6.89 6.78 17.70
N VAL A 142 -7.10 5.54 17.27
CA VAL A 142 -6.74 4.32 18.01
C VAL A 142 -5.69 3.57 17.19
N LYS A 143 -4.59 3.14 17.82
CA LYS A 143 -3.56 2.32 17.18
C LYS A 143 -4.14 0.94 16.90
N ALA A 144 -3.97 0.44 15.67
CA ALA A 144 -4.36 -0.92 15.31
C ALA A 144 -3.34 -1.92 15.86
N ILE A 145 -3.80 -2.94 16.59
CA ILE A 145 -2.90 -3.98 17.13
C ILE A 145 -2.43 -4.97 16.06
N ASN A 146 -3.27 -5.21 15.04
CA ASN A 146 -2.99 -6.12 13.93
C ASN A 146 -2.38 -5.39 12.72
N GLY A 147 -1.90 -4.15 12.91
CA GLY A 147 -1.28 -3.37 11.85
C GLY A 147 -2.20 -3.12 10.66
N GLY A 148 -1.66 -3.21 9.45
CA GLY A 148 -2.38 -2.93 8.21
C GLY A 148 -1.88 -3.74 7.02
N LEU A 149 -2.62 -3.66 5.91
CA LEU A 149 -2.30 -4.35 4.66
C LEU A 149 -1.59 -3.42 3.68
N ILE A 150 -0.48 -3.86 3.11
CA ILE A 150 0.30 -3.12 2.11
C ILE A 150 0.42 -3.93 0.83
N ALA A 151 0.14 -3.28 -0.31
CA ALA A 151 0.46 -3.78 -1.63
C ALA A 151 1.74 -3.08 -2.15
N ARG A 152 2.80 -3.86 -2.38
CA ARG A 152 4.07 -3.38 -2.96
C ARG A 152 4.08 -3.59 -4.46
N PHE A 153 4.48 -2.57 -5.22
CA PHE A 153 4.75 -2.63 -6.66
C PHE A 153 6.14 -2.05 -6.93
N GLN A 154 7.06 -2.85 -7.46
CA GLN A 154 8.43 -2.40 -7.73
C GLN A 154 8.59 -1.99 -9.19
N HIS A 155 9.15 -0.80 -9.42
CA HIS A 155 9.39 -0.24 -10.74
C HIS A 155 10.89 0.08 -10.97
N SER A 156 11.27 0.20 -12.23
CA SER A 156 12.66 0.33 -12.71
C SER A 156 12.91 1.59 -13.55
N THR A 157 11.88 2.32 -13.93
CA THR A 157 12.00 3.52 -14.77
C THR A 157 11.27 4.72 -14.20
N SER A 158 11.86 5.91 -14.37
CA SER A 158 11.16 7.17 -14.07
C SER A 158 10.14 7.52 -15.17
N ARG A 159 9.42 8.63 -14.98
CA ARG A 159 8.57 9.24 -16.02
C ARG A 159 9.34 9.68 -17.28
N GLU A 160 10.60 10.04 -17.13
CA GLU A 160 11.50 10.42 -18.23
C GLU A 160 12.22 9.19 -18.84
N ASN A 161 11.81 7.98 -18.44
CA ASN A 161 12.37 6.68 -18.88
C ASN A 161 13.84 6.44 -18.53
N ASP A 162 14.41 7.18 -17.57
CA ASP A 162 15.72 6.87 -17.02
C ASP A 162 15.65 5.79 -15.92
N PRO A 163 16.71 4.99 -15.70
CA PRO A 163 16.71 3.93 -14.69
C PRO A 163 16.46 4.48 -13.28
N GLN A 164 15.32 4.14 -12.69
CA GLN A 164 14.93 4.57 -11.35
C GLN A 164 14.25 3.41 -10.63
N SER A 165 15.00 2.80 -9.72
CA SER A 165 14.51 1.75 -8.84
C SER A 165 13.65 2.38 -7.74
N HIS A 166 12.37 2.05 -7.70
CA HIS A 166 11.45 2.59 -6.71
C HIS A 166 10.26 1.65 -6.45
N ASP A 167 9.66 1.78 -5.27
CA ASP A 167 8.53 0.96 -4.85
C ASP A 167 7.32 1.83 -4.55
N HIS A 168 6.17 1.52 -5.12
CA HIS A 168 4.87 2.01 -4.67
C HIS A 168 4.36 1.09 -3.56
N ASN A 169 4.02 1.68 -2.41
CA ASN A 169 3.55 0.96 -1.23
C ASN A 169 2.19 1.48 -0.87
N ILE A 170 1.16 0.79 -1.38
CA ILE A 170 -0.22 1.18 -1.16
C ILE A 170 -0.67 0.58 0.15
N ILE A 171 -0.82 1.40 1.18
CA ILE A 171 -1.45 1.02 2.43
C ILE A 171 -2.95 1.04 2.18
N LEU A 172 -3.58 -0.13 2.22
CA LEU A 172 -5.00 -0.28 1.94
C LEU A 172 -5.82 0.39 3.05
N ASN A 173 -6.94 0.99 2.67
CA ASN A 173 -7.87 1.67 3.58
C ASN A 173 -8.76 0.67 4.36
N ILE A 174 -8.15 -0.41 4.84
CA ILE A 174 -8.79 -1.49 5.58
C ILE A 174 -7.94 -1.74 6.83
N VAL A 175 -8.51 -1.44 7.98
CA VAL A 175 -7.86 -1.64 9.29
C VAL A 175 -8.83 -2.39 10.17
N GLU A 176 -8.40 -3.52 10.73
CA GLU A 176 -9.20 -4.29 11.68
C GLU A 176 -9.29 -3.54 13.01
N ARG A 177 -10.48 -3.54 13.61
CA ARG A 177 -10.66 -2.97 14.96
C ARG A 177 -10.04 -3.89 15.99
N ASN A 178 -9.50 -3.31 17.06
CA ASN A 178 -8.87 -4.07 18.14
C ASN A 178 -9.86 -4.98 18.90
N ASP A 179 -11.17 -4.73 18.79
CA ASP A 179 -12.22 -5.58 19.37
C ASP A 179 -12.60 -6.78 18.49
N GLY A 180 -11.98 -6.92 17.29
CA GLY A 180 -12.28 -7.97 16.30
C GLY A 180 -13.65 -7.81 15.63
N ASN A 181 -14.43 -6.78 15.98
CA ASN A 181 -15.80 -6.60 15.48
C ASN A 181 -15.81 -5.75 14.20
N GLY A 182 -15.07 -6.23 13.20
CA GLY A 182 -15.04 -5.69 11.84
C GLY A 182 -13.96 -4.63 11.59
N TYR A 183 -14.12 -3.93 10.47
CA TYR A 183 -13.08 -3.09 9.88
C TYR A 183 -13.44 -1.60 9.90
N ARG A 184 -12.41 -0.76 9.79
CA ARG A 184 -12.46 0.71 9.71
C ARG A 184 -11.49 1.22 8.66
N ALA A 185 -11.76 2.45 8.21
CA ALA A 185 -10.85 3.17 7.35
C ALA A 185 -9.56 3.55 8.11
N LEU A 186 -8.46 3.61 7.37
CA LEU A 186 -7.16 4.08 7.84
C LEU A 186 -7.22 5.57 8.21
N ASP A 187 -6.80 5.89 9.42
CA ASP A 187 -6.43 7.25 9.80
C ASP A 187 -4.98 7.51 9.41
N ASN A 188 -4.79 8.17 8.26
CA ASN A 188 -3.47 8.41 7.70
C ASN A 188 -2.82 9.72 8.16
N SER A 189 -3.43 10.43 9.12
CA SER A 189 -2.91 11.73 9.60
C SER A 189 -1.49 11.62 10.17
N ARG A 190 -1.23 10.58 10.98
CA ARG A 190 0.10 10.32 11.56
C ARG A 190 1.13 9.95 10.50
N ILE A 191 0.79 9.03 9.59
CA ILE A 191 1.69 8.61 8.49
C ILE A 191 2.10 9.82 7.64
N ILE A 192 1.17 10.75 7.37
CA ILE A 192 1.49 11.97 6.63
C ILE A 192 2.40 12.91 7.42
N ALA A 193 2.17 13.07 8.72
CA ALA A 193 3.00 13.92 9.58
C ALA A 193 4.44 13.41 9.68
N ASP A 194 4.62 12.09 9.64
CA ASP A 194 5.91 11.43 9.86
C ASP A 194 6.75 11.23 8.59
N GLN A 195 6.28 11.64 7.39
CA GLN A 195 6.95 11.39 6.10
C GLN A 195 8.42 11.85 6.00
N ARG A 196 8.86 12.75 6.88
CA ARG A 196 10.21 13.33 6.88
C ARG A 196 11.13 12.73 7.94
N TYR A 197 10.60 11.86 8.80
CA TYR A 197 11.35 11.11 9.80
C TYR A 197 11.62 9.70 9.28
#